data_AF-A0A8T1S753-F1
#
_entry.id   AF-A0A8T1S753-F1
#
_cell.length_a   1.000
_cell.length_b   1.000
_cell.length_c   1.000
_cell.angle_alpha   90.00
_cell.angle_beta   90.00
_cell.angle_gamma   90.00
#
_symmetry.space_group_name_H-M   'P 1'
#
loop_
_entity.id
_entity.type
_entity.pdbx_description
1 polymer ?
#
loop_
_entity_poly.entity_id
_entity_poly.type
_entity_poly.pdbx_seq_one_letter_code
_entity_poly.pdbx_strand_id
1 'polypeptide(L)'
;TAPTPQTIRQTLQRTLRYYEHQVIGYRDAEKNFHNISNRCSYTDCSGNDEAEDVSGILQCTANILGLKFEEMQEKFGEEFFNICFDENERVLRAVGGTLQDFFNGFDALLEHIRTSFGRQATLESPSFLCKELPEGNLMLHYFHPHHIVGFAMMGMTKAAAKKIYRLEVDVEQVTNDKLYAEGSNLHLMFDPNMLVLQLGEGLRKQLKCDTHKTLKFQDCFEIVSPKVSATFERVLLRLSTPFVIRTRLEASGSENKDKSME
;
A
#
# COMPACT_ATOMS: atom_id res chain seq x y z
N THR A 1 -0.71 -11.08 6.08
CA THR A 1 0.08 -11.72 7.16
C THR A 1 1.54 -11.50 6.87
N ALA A 2 2.40 -11.43 7.90
CA ALA A 2 3.84 -11.33 7.67
C ALA A 2 4.33 -12.63 7.00
N PRO A 3 5.15 -12.57 5.94
CA PRO A 3 5.74 -13.76 5.35
C PRO A 3 6.65 -14.48 6.34
N THR A 4 6.74 -15.81 6.20
CA THR A 4 7.69 -16.58 6.98
C THR A 4 9.11 -16.40 6.42
N PRO A 5 10.17 -16.49 7.24
CA PRO A 5 11.56 -16.47 6.75
C PRO A 5 11.83 -17.53 5.67
N GLN A 6 11.17 -18.69 5.77
CA GLN A 6 11.26 -19.75 4.76
C GLN A 6 10.70 -19.30 3.41
N THR A 7 9.53 -18.65 3.39
CA THR A 7 8.91 -18.10 2.18
C THR A 7 9.82 -17.05 1.54
N ILE A 8 10.41 -16.16 2.34
CA ILE A 8 11.33 -15.11 1.87
C ILE A 8 12.56 -15.75 1.20
N ARG A 9 13.22 -16.68 1.88
CA ARG A 9 14.40 -17.38 1.35
C ARG A 9 14.10 -18.14 0.07
N GLN A 10 12.98 -18.86 0.02
CA GLN A 10 12.57 -19.60 -1.18
C GLN A 10 12.27 -18.66 -2.35
N THR A 11 11.64 -17.51 -2.09
CA THR A 11 11.40 -16.47 -3.09
C THR A 11 12.71 -15.96 -3.67
N LEU A 12 13.66 -15.60 -2.81
CA LEU A 12 14.97 -15.11 -3.23
C LEU A 12 15.69 -16.15 -4.09
N GLN A 13 15.70 -17.42 -3.68
CA GLN A 13 16.30 -18.51 -4.46
C GLN A 13 15.65 -18.69 -5.84
N ARG A 14 14.31 -18.65 -5.94
CA ARG A 14 13.61 -18.73 -7.24
C ARG A 14 13.95 -17.55 -8.13
N THR A 15 14.03 -16.35 -7.55
CA THR A 15 14.38 -15.11 -8.27
C THR A 15 15.79 -15.19 -8.84
N LEU A 16 16.78 -15.56 -8.01
CA LEU A 16 18.18 -15.64 -8.43
C LEU A 16 18.37 -16.71 -9.52
N ARG A 17 17.78 -17.91 -9.35
CA ARG A 17 17.85 -19.00 -10.34
C ARG A 17 17.25 -18.63 -11.70
N TYR A 18 16.19 -17.82 -11.71
CA TYR A 18 15.60 -17.34 -12.96
C TYR A 18 16.64 -16.58 -13.79
N TYR A 19 17.41 -15.71 -13.16
CA TYR A 19 18.46 -14.95 -13.84
C TYR A 19 19.74 -15.75 -14.07
N GLU A 20 20.10 -16.70 -13.20
CA GLU A 20 21.19 -17.67 -13.49
C GLU A 20 20.97 -18.35 -14.84
N HIS A 21 19.76 -18.86 -15.09
CA HIS A 21 19.44 -19.53 -16.36
C HIS A 21 19.47 -18.59 -17.57
N GLN A 22 19.19 -17.30 -17.40
CA GLN A 22 19.34 -16.31 -18.48
C GLN A 22 20.82 -15.98 -18.77
N VAL A 23 21.68 -16.13 -17.77
CA VAL A 23 23.08 -15.72 -17.79
C VAL A 23 24.01 -16.84 -18.26
N ILE A 24 23.57 -18.10 -18.33
CA ILE A 24 24.31 -19.23 -18.94
C ILE A 24 24.58 -19.01 -20.45
N GLY A 25 24.12 -17.90 -21.05
CA GLY A 25 24.60 -17.39 -22.35
C GLY A 25 25.92 -16.58 -22.32
N TYR A 26 26.42 -16.18 -21.14
CA TYR A 26 27.58 -15.29 -20.95
C TYR A 26 28.64 -15.93 -20.03
N ARG A 27 29.80 -16.26 -20.60
CA ARG A 27 30.85 -17.12 -20.02
C ARG A 27 31.58 -16.59 -18.77
N ASP A 28 31.37 -15.34 -18.34
CA ASP A 28 32.14 -14.72 -17.24
C ASP A 28 31.36 -14.51 -15.93
N ALA A 29 30.05 -14.80 -15.89
CA ALA A 29 29.21 -14.55 -14.72
C ALA A 29 29.09 -15.74 -13.74
N GLU A 30 29.45 -16.97 -14.16
CA GLU A 30 29.31 -18.20 -13.34
C GLU A 30 30.11 -18.14 -12.03
N LYS A 31 31.32 -17.58 -12.04
CA LYS A 31 32.19 -17.50 -10.85
C LYS A 31 31.68 -16.52 -9.80
N ASN A 32 31.03 -15.42 -10.22
CA ASN A 32 30.46 -14.44 -9.30
C ASN A 32 29.16 -14.96 -8.68
N PHE A 33 28.37 -15.71 -9.44
CA PHE A 33 27.12 -16.30 -8.97
C PHE A 33 27.33 -17.38 -7.90
N HIS A 34 28.31 -18.25 -8.07
CA HIS A 34 28.65 -19.24 -7.04
C HIS A 34 29.08 -18.60 -5.71
N ASN A 35 29.73 -17.43 -5.75
CA ASN A 35 30.08 -16.68 -4.54
C ASN A 35 28.86 -16.04 -3.85
N ILE A 36 27.83 -15.61 -4.59
CA ILE A 36 26.57 -15.09 -4.02
C ILE A 36 25.74 -16.24 -3.44
N SER A 37 25.58 -17.34 -4.19
CA SER A 37 24.88 -18.53 -3.71
C SER A 37 25.55 -19.14 -2.48
N ASN A 38 26.88 -19.08 -2.38
CA ASN A 38 27.62 -19.49 -1.18
C ASN A 38 27.55 -18.45 -0.05
N ARG A 39 27.47 -17.15 -0.33
CA ARG A 39 27.13 -16.14 0.69
C ARG A 39 25.70 -16.29 1.21
N CYS A 40 24.80 -16.90 0.43
CA CYS A 40 23.48 -17.34 0.86
C CYS A 40 23.49 -18.60 1.77
N SER A 41 24.66 -19.16 2.12
CA SER A 41 24.72 -20.11 3.24
C SER A 41 24.54 -19.33 4.54
N TYR A 42 23.31 -19.30 5.03
CA TYR A 42 22.95 -18.83 6.37
C TYR A 42 23.85 -19.50 7.42
N THR A 43 24.96 -18.87 7.75
CA THR A 43 25.72 -19.11 8.98
C THR A 43 25.61 -17.84 9.82
N ASP A 44 24.78 -17.93 10.85
CA ASP A 44 24.74 -17.09 12.05
C ASP A 44 24.76 -15.57 11.83
N CYS A 45 23.58 -14.99 11.58
CA CYS A 45 23.33 -13.58 11.88
C CYS A 45 22.06 -13.46 12.72
N SER A 46 22.27 -13.32 14.03
CA SER A 46 21.27 -12.96 15.01
C SER A 46 20.89 -11.48 14.86
N GLY A 47 19.62 -11.19 14.61
CA GLY A 47 19.00 -9.91 14.96
C GLY A 47 18.70 -8.95 13.79
N ASN A 48 17.40 -8.81 13.52
CA ASN A 48 16.68 -7.59 13.11
C ASN A 48 16.72 -6.99 11.69
N ASP A 49 17.42 -7.52 10.67
CA ASP A 49 17.41 -6.89 9.33
C ASP A 49 17.23 -7.86 8.14
N GLU A 50 16.23 -8.75 8.20
CA GLU A 50 15.91 -9.66 7.08
C GLU A 50 15.54 -8.92 5.78
N ALA A 51 15.08 -7.68 5.92
CA ALA A 51 14.60 -6.80 4.87
C ALA A 51 15.73 -6.09 4.10
N GLU A 52 16.70 -5.53 4.83
CA GLU A 52 17.91 -4.96 4.25
C GLU A 52 18.75 -6.05 3.56
N ASP A 53 18.73 -7.28 4.08
CA ASP A 53 19.40 -8.43 3.47
C ASP A 53 18.84 -8.77 2.08
N VAL A 54 17.50 -8.85 1.92
CA VAL A 54 16.88 -9.14 0.61
C VAL A 54 17.18 -8.06 -0.42
N SER A 55 16.93 -6.79 -0.08
CA SER A 55 17.17 -5.67 -1.00
C SER A 55 18.65 -5.59 -1.39
N GLY A 56 19.55 -5.74 -0.43
CA GLY A 56 21.00 -5.75 -0.66
C GLY A 56 21.46 -6.88 -1.57
N ILE A 57 20.96 -8.10 -1.38
CA ILE A 57 21.29 -9.25 -2.23
C ILE A 57 20.79 -9.02 -3.66
N LEU A 58 19.56 -8.55 -3.84
CA LEU A 58 18.99 -8.28 -5.16
C LEU A 58 19.75 -7.16 -5.87
N GLN A 59 20.10 -6.08 -5.17
CA GLN A 59 20.89 -4.98 -5.73
C GLN A 59 22.29 -5.44 -6.14
N CYS A 60 22.96 -6.22 -5.31
CA CYS A 60 24.27 -6.79 -5.61
C CYS A 60 24.21 -7.67 -6.87
N THR A 61 23.19 -8.52 -6.97
CA THR A 61 22.97 -9.39 -8.13
C THR A 61 22.65 -8.59 -9.38
N ALA A 62 21.78 -7.57 -9.28
CA ALA A 62 21.45 -6.66 -10.39
C ALA A 62 22.72 -6.02 -10.97
N ASN A 63 23.59 -5.50 -10.09
CA ASN A 63 24.84 -4.86 -10.48
C ASN A 63 25.79 -5.84 -11.20
N ILE A 64 25.89 -7.08 -10.71
CA ILE A 64 26.73 -8.12 -11.33
C ILE A 64 26.22 -8.52 -12.71
N LEU A 65 24.90 -8.53 -12.88
CA LEU A 65 24.25 -8.91 -14.14
C LEU A 65 24.04 -7.75 -15.12
N GLY A 66 24.31 -6.51 -14.70
CA GLY A 66 24.01 -5.32 -15.51
C GLY A 66 22.51 -5.11 -15.72
N LEU A 67 21.67 -5.62 -14.81
CA LEU A 67 20.22 -5.44 -14.82
C LEU A 67 19.81 -4.23 -13.99
N LYS A 68 18.63 -3.69 -14.28
CA LYS A 68 18.02 -2.68 -13.43
C LYS A 68 17.53 -3.30 -12.12
N PHE A 69 17.65 -2.55 -11.02
CA PHE A 69 17.20 -3.02 -9.72
C PHE A 69 15.69 -3.28 -9.70
N GLU A 70 14.94 -2.44 -10.39
CA GLU A 70 13.48 -2.53 -10.53
C GLU A 70 13.06 -3.85 -11.20
N GLU A 71 13.84 -4.36 -12.16
CA GLU A 71 13.58 -5.65 -12.81
C GLU A 71 13.75 -6.81 -11.81
N MET A 72 14.81 -6.78 -10.98
CA MET A 72 15.01 -7.78 -9.93
C MET A 72 13.92 -7.71 -8.86
N GLN A 73 13.51 -6.51 -8.46
CA GLN A 73 12.44 -6.29 -7.50
C GLN A 73 11.09 -6.79 -8.03
N GLU A 74 10.77 -6.48 -9.29
CA GLU A 74 9.57 -6.99 -9.96
C GLU A 74 9.58 -8.52 -9.97
N LYS A 75 10.69 -9.12 -10.40
CA LYS A 75 10.78 -10.58 -10.47
C LYS A 75 10.68 -11.24 -9.09
N PHE A 76 11.28 -10.63 -8.07
CA PHE A 76 11.12 -11.06 -6.69
C PHE A 76 9.66 -11.06 -6.25
N GLY A 77 8.93 -9.98 -6.54
CA GLY A 77 7.51 -9.87 -6.24
C GLY A 77 6.64 -10.90 -6.98
N GLU A 78 6.97 -11.19 -8.24
CA GLU A 78 6.29 -12.24 -8.99
C GLU A 78 6.49 -13.62 -8.36
N GLU A 79 7.73 -13.99 -8.05
CA GLU A 79 8.03 -15.29 -7.43
C GLU A 79 7.43 -15.41 -6.03
N PHE A 80 7.38 -14.29 -5.29
CA PHE A 80 6.74 -14.23 -3.98
C PHE A 80 5.24 -14.56 -4.11
N PHE A 81 4.56 -13.90 -5.05
CA PHE A 81 3.16 -14.19 -5.33
C PHE A 81 2.96 -15.63 -5.81
N ASN A 82 3.86 -16.13 -6.66
CA ASN A 82 3.78 -17.51 -7.17
C ASN A 82 3.80 -18.54 -6.05
N ILE A 83 4.69 -18.40 -5.07
CA ILE A 83 4.73 -19.30 -3.90
C ILE A 83 3.41 -19.22 -3.13
N CYS A 84 2.93 -18.01 -2.81
CA CYS A 84 1.65 -17.85 -2.11
C CYS A 84 0.47 -18.42 -2.91
N PHE A 85 0.52 -18.30 -4.24
CA PHE A 85 -0.50 -18.77 -5.16
C PHE A 85 -0.53 -20.29 -5.24
N ASP A 86 0.63 -20.94 -5.37
CA ASP A 86 0.75 -22.40 -5.40
C ASP A 86 0.16 -23.02 -4.11
N GLU A 87 0.33 -22.36 -2.96
CA GLU A 87 -0.19 -22.81 -1.66
C GLU A 87 -1.68 -22.50 -1.45
N ASN A 88 -2.18 -21.38 -1.98
CA ASN A 88 -3.49 -20.84 -1.61
C ASN A 88 -4.40 -20.47 -2.81
N GLU A 89 -4.18 -21.08 -3.98
CA GLU A 89 -4.83 -20.72 -5.25
C GLU A 89 -6.35 -20.54 -5.12
N ARG A 90 -7.04 -21.52 -4.50
CA ARG A 90 -8.50 -21.49 -4.37
C ARG A 90 -8.99 -20.27 -3.58
N VAL A 91 -8.28 -19.92 -2.51
CA VAL A 91 -8.63 -18.77 -1.66
C VAL A 91 -8.37 -17.48 -2.43
N LEU A 92 -7.20 -17.34 -3.06
CA LEU A 92 -6.82 -16.13 -3.79
C LEU A 92 -7.72 -15.85 -4.99
N ARG A 93 -8.14 -16.89 -5.72
CA ARG A 93 -9.11 -16.74 -6.82
C ARG A 93 -10.51 -16.34 -6.35
N ALA A 94 -10.86 -16.61 -5.10
CA ALA A 94 -12.18 -16.32 -4.54
C ALA A 94 -12.28 -14.93 -3.91
N VAL A 95 -11.18 -14.18 -3.79
CA VAL A 95 -11.16 -12.88 -3.08
C VAL A 95 -12.00 -11.82 -3.79
N GLY A 96 -11.95 -11.76 -5.12
CA GLY A 96 -12.63 -10.71 -5.89
C GLY A 96 -12.82 -11.08 -7.35
N GLY A 97 -13.89 -10.53 -7.97
CA GLY A 97 -14.22 -10.76 -9.38
C GLY A 97 -13.36 -9.94 -10.35
N THR A 98 -12.79 -8.84 -9.88
CA THR A 98 -11.87 -7.96 -10.61
C THR A 98 -10.56 -7.75 -9.84
N LEU A 99 -9.54 -7.17 -10.49
CA LEU A 99 -8.28 -6.83 -9.81
C LEU A 99 -8.49 -5.78 -8.70
N GLN A 100 -9.43 -4.84 -8.88
CA GLN A 100 -9.79 -3.89 -7.84
C GLN A 100 -10.43 -4.60 -6.63
N ASP A 101 -11.38 -5.50 -6.88
CA ASP A 101 -12.03 -6.30 -5.83
C ASP A 101 -11.04 -7.20 -5.10
N PHE A 102 -10.03 -7.72 -5.81
CA PHE A 102 -8.96 -8.51 -5.19
C PHE A 102 -8.28 -7.76 -4.06
N PHE A 103 -7.85 -6.51 -4.31
CA PHE A 103 -7.18 -5.70 -3.29
C PHE A 103 -8.14 -5.23 -2.19
N ASN A 104 -9.35 -4.79 -2.56
CA ASN A 104 -10.34 -4.34 -1.57
C ASN A 104 -10.88 -5.48 -0.70
N GLY A 105 -10.95 -6.70 -1.24
CA GLY A 105 -11.36 -7.92 -0.53
C GLY A 105 -10.25 -8.50 0.36
N PHE A 106 -8.99 -8.10 0.14
CA PHE A 106 -7.85 -8.63 0.88
C PHE A 106 -7.91 -8.28 2.37
N ASP A 107 -8.37 -7.08 2.72
CA ASP A 107 -8.58 -6.67 4.12
C ASP A 107 -9.57 -7.59 4.83
N ALA A 108 -10.69 -7.94 4.18
CA ALA A 108 -11.69 -8.84 4.72
C ALA A 108 -11.14 -10.26 4.92
N LEU A 109 -10.34 -10.75 3.96
CA LEU A 109 -9.64 -12.03 4.08
C LEU A 109 -8.64 -12.02 5.24
N LEU A 110 -7.82 -10.98 5.36
CA LEU A 110 -6.84 -10.83 6.43
C LEU A 110 -7.53 -10.74 7.80
N GLU A 111 -8.67 -10.07 7.89
CA GLU A 111 -9.46 -10.02 9.11
C GLU A 111 -10.06 -11.38 9.48
N HIS A 112 -10.61 -12.10 8.50
CA HIS A 112 -11.10 -13.46 8.72
C HIS A 112 -9.99 -14.37 9.28
N ILE A 113 -8.81 -14.36 8.65
CA ILE A 113 -7.65 -15.13 9.11
C ILE A 113 -7.27 -14.75 10.55
N ARG A 114 -7.16 -13.45 10.86
CA ARG A 114 -6.80 -12.98 12.20
C ARG A 114 -7.79 -13.47 13.26
N THR A 115 -9.08 -13.29 13.01
CA THR A 115 -10.13 -13.70 13.95
C THR A 115 -10.15 -15.22 14.16
N SER A 116 -9.93 -16.03 13.12
CA SER A 116 -9.82 -17.49 13.23
C SER A 116 -8.65 -17.95 14.12
N PHE A 117 -7.58 -17.15 14.22
CA PHE A 117 -6.44 -17.41 15.12
C PHE A 117 -6.52 -16.65 16.46
N GLY A 118 -7.68 -16.07 16.80
CA GLY A 118 -7.87 -15.32 18.04
C GLY A 118 -7.07 -14.01 18.10
N ARG A 119 -6.64 -13.47 16.95
CA ARG A 119 -5.95 -12.18 16.83
C ARG A 119 -6.91 -11.10 16.38
N GLN A 120 -6.62 -9.84 16.70
CA GLN A 120 -7.37 -8.68 16.23
C GLN A 120 -6.49 -7.80 15.36
N ALA A 121 -7.09 -7.06 14.42
CA ALA A 121 -6.39 -5.99 13.73
C ALA A 121 -5.90 -4.93 14.72
N THR A 122 -4.65 -4.54 14.55
CA THR A 122 -4.03 -3.39 15.23
C THR A 122 -4.01 -2.19 14.29
N LEU A 123 -3.75 -0.99 14.83
CA LEU A 123 -3.59 0.23 14.03
C LEU A 123 -2.49 0.12 12.98
N GLU A 124 -1.41 -0.59 13.31
CA GLU A 124 -0.25 -0.83 12.44
C GLU A 124 -0.43 -2.03 11.52
N SER A 125 -1.63 -2.60 11.46
CA SER A 125 -1.88 -3.71 10.56
C SER A 125 -1.87 -3.25 9.10
N PRO A 126 -1.25 -4.01 8.20
CA PRO A 126 -1.27 -3.68 6.79
C PRO A 126 -2.69 -3.71 6.24
N SER A 127 -3.05 -2.73 5.40
CA SER A 127 -4.35 -2.65 4.74
C SER A 127 -4.28 -2.09 3.33
N PHE A 128 -5.26 -2.46 2.50
CA PHE A 128 -5.31 -2.11 1.08
C PHE A 128 -6.57 -1.32 0.74
N LEU A 129 -6.40 -0.31 -0.13
CA LEU A 129 -7.51 0.40 -0.75
C LEU A 129 -7.20 0.62 -2.22
N CYS A 130 -8.01 0.02 -3.08
CA CYS A 130 -7.90 0.17 -4.53
C CYS A 130 -9.09 0.97 -5.07
N LYS A 131 -8.78 2.12 -5.68
CA LYS A 131 -9.76 3.02 -6.29
C LYS A 131 -9.58 3.04 -7.80
N GLU A 132 -10.70 3.09 -8.51
CA GLU A 132 -10.70 3.38 -9.94
C GLU A 132 -10.53 4.89 -10.15
N LEU A 133 -9.62 5.23 -11.05
CA LEU A 133 -9.36 6.58 -11.56
C LEU A 133 -10.03 6.76 -12.93
N PRO A 134 -10.09 7.98 -13.46
CA PRO A 134 -10.48 8.19 -14.86
C PRO A 134 -9.69 7.29 -15.82
N GLU A 135 -10.29 7.00 -16.97
CA GLU A 135 -9.69 6.22 -18.05
C GLU A 135 -9.43 4.73 -17.72
N GLY A 136 -9.97 4.24 -16.59
CA GLY A 136 -9.87 2.84 -16.18
C GLY A 136 -8.57 2.48 -15.45
N ASN A 137 -7.77 3.49 -15.08
CA ASN A 137 -6.58 3.30 -14.25
C ASN A 137 -6.97 2.96 -12.80
N LEU A 138 -6.09 2.26 -12.09
CA LEU A 138 -6.30 1.91 -10.68
C LEU A 138 -5.25 2.58 -9.79
N MET A 139 -5.69 3.17 -8.69
CA MET A 139 -4.84 3.67 -7.62
C MET A 139 -4.90 2.71 -6.43
N LEU A 140 -3.79 2.00 -6.18
CA LEU A 140 -3.64 1.14 -5.02
C LEU A 140 -2.90 1.87 -3.89
N HIS A 141 -3.60 2.10 -2.78
CA HIS A 141 -2.99 2.54 -1.54
C HIS A 141 -2.67 1.32 -0.66
N TYR A 142 -1.42 1.24 -0.20
CA TYR A 142 -0.99 0.23 0.76
C TYR A 142 -0.56 0.91 2.06
N PHE A 143 -1.38 0.77 3.11
CA PHE A 143 -1.15 1.39 4.42
C PHE A 143 -0.39 0.43 5.34
N HIS A 144 0.49 0.99 6.17
CA HIS A 144 1.38 0.25 7.09
C HIS A 144 2.01 -0.97 6.43
N PRO A 145 2.71 -0.78 5.28
CA PRO A 145 3.22 -1.88 4.51
C PRO A 145 4.22 -2.70 5.33
N HIS A 146 4.00 -4.01 5.41
CA HIS A 146 5.05 -4.90 5.89
C HIS A 146 6.25 -4.77 4.95
N HIS A 147 7.46 -4.49 5.46
CA HIS A 147 8.62 -4.11 4.64
C HIS A 147 8.82 -5.01 3.40
N ILE A 148 8.94 -6.33 3.58
CA ILE A 148 9.13 -7.29 2.47
C ILE A 148 7.95 -7.30 1.49
N VAL A 149 6.72 -7.21 1.99
CA VAL A 149 5.53 -7.25 1.14
C VAL A 149 5.42 -5.95 0.36
N GLY A 150 5.68 -4.80 1.01
CA GLY A 150 5.79 -3.48 0.39
C GLY A 150 6.81 -3.47 -0.74
N PHE A 151 7.99 -4.02 -0.48
CA PHE A 151 9.05 -4.20 -1.47
C PHE A 151 8.60 -5.07 -2.66
N ALA A 152 7.87 -6.16 -2.40
CA ALA A 152 7.39 -7.10 -3.40
C ALA A 152 6.13 -6.64 -4.18
N MET A 153 5.45 -5.57 -3.75
CA MET A 153 4.09 -5.24 -4.23
C MET A 153 3.97 -5.07 -5.74
N MET A 154 4.98 -4.48 -6.38
CA MET A 154 4.96 -4.24 -7.82
C MET A 154 4.82 -5.55 -8.60
N GLY A 155 5.72 -6.51 -8.34
CA GLY A 155 5.68 -7.84 -8.96
C GLY A 155 4.48 -8.66 -8.51
N MET A 156 4.07 -8.57 -7.25
CA MET A 156 2.88 -9.27 -6.75
C MET A 156 1.61 -8.83 -7.49
N THR A 157 1.46 -7.53 -7.73
CA THR A 157 0.32 -6.95 -8.43
C THR A 157 0.26 -7.43 -9.88
N LYS A 158 1.38 -7.36 -10.60
CA LYS A 158 1.49 -7.86 -11.98
C LYS A 158 1.21 -9.37 -12.06
N ALA A 159 1.77 -10.15 -11.15
CA ALA A 159 1.55 -11.59 -11.11
C ALA A 159 0.09 -11.97 -10.80
N ALA A 160 -0.56 -11.27 -9.86
CA ALA A 160 -1.97 -11.48 -9.55
C ALA A 160 -2.87 -11.15 -10.76
N ALA A 161 -2.66 -9.99 -11.38
CA ALA A 161 -3.38 -9.56 -12.58
C ALA A 161 -3.27 -10.62 -13.69
N LYS A 162 -2.06 -11.11 -13.95
CA LYS A 162 -1.78 -12.10 -14.99
C LYS A 162 -2.35 -13.48 -14.68
N LYS A 163 -2.09 -14.02 -13.49
CA LYS A 163 -2.46 -15.41 -13.13
C LYS A 163 -3.95 -15.58 -12.81
N ILE A 164 -4.56 -14.60 -12.15
CA ILE A 164 -5.96 -14.68 -11.72
C ILE A 164 -6.88 -14.14 -12.81
N TYR A 165 -6.57 -12.97 -13.34
CA TYR A 165 -7.48 -12.21 -14.21
C TYR A 165 -7.08 -12.23 -15.69
N ARG A 166 -5.91 -12.78 -16.04
CA ARG A 166 -5.35 -12.78 -17.41
C ARG A 166 -5.21 -11.37 -17.98
N LEU A 167 -4.84 -10.43 -17.12
CA LEU A 167 -4.58 -9.03 -17.45
C LEU A 167 -3.07 -8.78 -17.44
N GLU A 168 -2.59 -8.10 -18.48
CA GLU A 168 -1.25 -7.49 -18.47
C GLU A 168 -1.43 -6.05 -17.98
N VAL A 169 -0.73 -5.70 -16.90
CA VAL A 169 -0.83 -4.39 -16.25
C VAL A 169 0.56 -3.80 -16.08
N ASP A 170 0.66 -2.50 -16.25
CA ASP A 170 1.85 -1.77 -15.82
C ASP A 170 1.61 -1.18 -14.43
N VAL A 171 2.64 -1.17 -13.60
CA VAL A 171 2.54 -0.76 -12.19
C VAL A 171 3.66 0.19 -11.89
N GLU A 172 3.31 1.42 -11.53
CA GLU A 172 4.27 2.44 -11.13
C GLU A 172 4.03 2.89 -9.68
N GLN A 173 5.12 3.20 -8.98
CA GLN A 173 5.03 3.78 -7.65
C GLN A 173 4.77 5.30 -7.76
N VAL A 174 3.64 5.73 -7.22
CA VAL A 174 3.28 7.15 -7.17
C VAL A 174 3.81 7.77 -5.88
N THR A 175 4.63 8.82 -5.99
CA THR A 175 5.02 9.64 -4.84
C THR A 175 3.91 10.63 -4.50
N ASN A 176 3.79 11.00 -3.22
CA ASN A 176 2.76 11.94 -2.76
C ASN A 176 2.74 13.24 -3.60
N ASP A 177 3.92 13.73 -4.00
CA ASP A 177 4.09 14.93 -4.84
C ASP A 177 3.32 14.88 -6.17
N LYS A 178 3.18 13.69 -6.77
CA LYS A 178 2.44 13.49 -8.01
C LYS A 178 0.92 13.43 -7.78
N LEU A 179 0.47 12.90 -6.65
CA LEU A 179 -0.96 12.85 -6.28
C LEU A 179 -1.55 14.25 -6.06
N TYR A 180 -0.73 15.21 -5.60
CA TYR A 180 -1.17 16.59 -5.37
C TYR A 180 -1.43 17.38 -6.66
N ALA A 181 -0.90 16.94 -7.80
CA ALA A 181 -1.02 17.65 -9.07
C ALA A 181 -2.35 17.36 -9.79
N GLU A 182 -2.98 16.22 -9.51
CA GLU A 182 -4.23 15.83 -10.16
C GLU A 182 -5.46 16.35 -9.40
N GLY A 183 -5.71 17.65 -9.56
CA GLY A 183 -7.01 18.23 -9.96
C GLY A 183 -8.29 17.96 -9.15
N SER A 184 -8.26 17.18 -8.07
CA SER A 184 -9.48 16.89 -7.31
C SER A 184 -9.89 18.13 -6.49
N ASN A 185 -10.90 18.86 -6.97
CA ASN A 185 -11.47 20.00 -6.24
C ASN A 185 -12.04 19.63 -4.86
N LEU A 186 -12.29 18.34 -4.61
CA LEU A 186 -12.89 17.80 -3.40
C LEU A 186 -11.99 16.71 -2.78
N HIS A 187 -10.88 17.12 -2.17
CA HIS A 187 -10.05 16.25 -1.32
C HIS A 187 -9.85 16.87 0.06
N LEU A 188 -9.65 16.02 1.06
CA LEU A 188 -9.36 16.41 2.43
C LEU A 188 -8.20 15.56 2.93
N MET A 189 -7.16 16.21 3.45
CA MET A 189 -6.04 15.53 4.09
C MET A 189 -5.87 16.05 5.50
N PHE A 190 -5.66 15.12 6.42
CA PHE A 190 -5.41 15.40 7.81
C PHE A 190 -4.34 14.47 8.37
N ASP A 191 -3.63 14.94 9.38
CA ASP A 191 -2.58 14.17 10.06
C ASP A 191 -3.17 13.22 11.14
N PRO A 192 -2.33 12.42 11.82
CA PRO A 192 -2.77 11.56 12.92
C PRO A 192 -3.41 12.29 14.10
N ASN A 193 -3.14 13.59 14.28
CA ASN A 193 -3.76 14.45 15.28
C ASN A 193 -5.10 15.05 14.81
N MET A 194 -5.62 14.60 13.66
CA MET A 194 -6.81 15.13 13.01
C MET A 194 -6.68 16.62 12.63
N LEU A 195 -5.46 17.13 12.43
CA LEU A 195 -5.21 18.46 11.89
C LEU A 195 -5.33 18.43 10.38
N VAL A 196 -6.15 19.32 9.81
CA VAL A 196 -6.32 19.45 8.36
C VAL A 196 -5.04 20.06 7.77
N LEU A 197 -4.34 19.26 6.97
CA LEU A 197 -3.14 19.67 6.26
C LEU A 197 -3.49 20.30 4.92
N GLN A 198 -4.52 19.77 4.26
CA GLN A 198 -4.89 20.20 2.91
C GLN A 198 -6.38 20.03 2.65
N LEU A 199 -6.91 20.96 1.88
CA LEU A 199 -8.25 20.96 1.34
C LEU A 199 -8.19 21.25 -0.16
N GLY A 200 -8.98 20.51 -0.94
CA GLY A 200 -9.26 20.84 -2.32
C GLY A 200 -9.99 22.17 -2.41
N GLU A 201 -9.80 22.88 -3.53
CA GLU A 201 -10.29 24.25 -3.71
C GLU A 201 -11.81 24.38 -3.54
N GLY A 202 -12.57 23.34 -3.90
CA GLY A 202 -14.01 23.27 -3.66
C GLY A 202 -14.37 23.25 -2.17
N LEU A 203 -13.67 22.46 -1.35
CA LEU A 203 -13.89 22.43 0.10
C LEU A 203 -13.41 23.72 0.77
N ARG A 204 -12.31 24.32 0.32
CA ARG A 204 -11.82 25.62 0.83
C ARG A 204 -12.87 26.71 0.66
N LYS A 205 -13.45 26.82 -0.55
CA LYS A 205 -14.52 27.78 -0.86
C LYS A 205 -15.77 27.54 -0.02
N GLN A 206 -16.16 26.28 0.17
CA GLN A 206 -17.35 25.93 0.95
C GLN A 206 -17.19 26.24 2.45
N LEU A 207 -16.01 26.01 3.01
CA LEU A 207 -15.74 26.26 4.43
C LEU A 207 -15.38 27.72 4.75
N LYS A 208 -15.09 28.56 3.73
CA LYS A 208 -14.62 29.94 3.89
C LYS A 208 -13.42 30.05 4.84
N CYS A 209 -12.50 29.08 4.80
CA CYS A 209 -11.36 29.05 5.71
C CYS A 209 -10.29 30.07 5.32
N ASP A 210 -9.83 30.87 6.29
CA ASP A 210 -8.64 31.71 6.14
C ASP A 210 -7.38 30.86 5.93
N THR A 211 -6.51 31.32 5.04
CA THR A 211 -5.30 30.60 4.60
C THR A 211 -4.29 30.34 5.72
N HIS A 212 -4.39 31.05 6.85
CA HIS A 212 -3.42 31.01 7.95
C HIS A 212 -3.92 30.28 9.20
N LYS A 213 -5.15 29.76 9.21
CA LYS A 213 -5.72 29.10 10.39
C LYS A 213 -5.44 27.59 10.35
N THR A 214 -4.82 27.06 11.40
CA THR A 214 -4.76 25.61 11.63
C THR A 214 -6.16 25.11 11.97
N LEU A 215 -6.68 24.17 11.19
CA LEU A 215 -8.04 23.63 11.36
C LEU A 215 -7.97 22.20 11.91
N LYS A 216 -8.81 21.88 12.90
CA LYS A 216 -9.05 20.47 13.28
C LYS A 216 -10.21 19.90 12.47
N PHE A 217 -10.12 18.62 12.13
CA PHE A 217 -11.15 17.91 11.37
C PHE A 217 -12.53 18.10 11.99
N GLN A 218 -12.64 17.88 13.30
CA GLN A 218 -13.91 17.94 14.04
C GLN A 218 -14.59 19.31 14.07
N ASP A 219 -13.83 20.38 13.85
CA ASP A 219 -14.37 21.74 13.81
C ASP A 219 -15.10 21.99 12.48
N CYS A 220 -14.61 21.40 11.40
CA CYS A 220 -15.10 21.63 10.03
C CYS A 220 -15.91 20.47 9.45
N PHE A 221 -15.78 19.27 10.01
CA PHE A 221 -16.28 18.04 9.40
C PHE A 221 -16.91 17.09 10.42
N GLU A 222 -17.77 16.22 9.93
CA GLU A 222 -18.28 15.07 10.65
C GLU A 222 -18.35 13.83 9.75
N ILE A 223 -18.06 12.67 10.32
CA ILE A 223 -18.25 11.39 9.64
C ILE A 223 -19.72 10.97 9.84
N VAL A 224 -20.48 10.94 8.75
CA VAL A 224 -21.89 10.53 8.72
C VAL A 224 -22.00 9.01 8.58
N SER A 225 -21.13 8.41 7.78
CA SER A 225 -21.06 6.96 7.56
C SER A 225 -19.60 6.53 7.32
N PRO A 226 -19.16 5.38 7.84
CA PRO A 226 -19.82 4.59 8.89
C PRO A 226 -19.97 5.39 10.19
N LYS A 227 -20.90 5.03 11.08
CA LYS A 227 -21.05 5.69 12.39
C LYS A 227 -19.87 5.35 13.30
N VAL A 228 -18.79 6.11 13.18
CA VAL A 228 -17.57 5.99 13.98
C VAL A 228 -17.17 7.35 14.53
N SER A 229 -16.52 7.37 15.70
CA SER A 229 -15.92 8.59 16.22
C SER A 229 -14.87 9.12 15.23
N ALA A 230 -14.83 10.43 15.03
CA ALA A 230 -13.88 11.09 14.13
C ALA A 230 -12.47 11.17 14.76
N THR A 231 -11.83 10.02 14.95
CA THR A 231 -10.43 9.90 15.34
C THR A 231 -9.66 9.16 14.26
N PHE A 232 -8.36 9.44 14.14
CA PHE A 232 -7.51 8.85 13.11
C PHE A 232 -7.53 7.31 13.18
N GLU A 233 -7.45 6.76 14.39
CA GLU A 233 -7.52 5.33 14.64
C GLU A 233 -8.80 4.68 14.12
N ARG A 234 -9.95 5.32 14.32
CA ARG A 234 -11.25 4.78 13.90
C ARG A 234 -11.45 4.87 12.39
N VAL A 235 -10.86 5.89 11.75
CA VAL A 235 -10.84 6.01 10.29
C VAL A 235 -9.97 4.91 9.68
N LEU A 236 -8.77 4.68 10.21
CA LEU A 236 -7.84 3.65 9.71
C LEU A 236 -8.43 2.23 9.76
N LEU A 237 -9.24 1.91 10.77
CA LEU A 237 -9.90 0.60 10.89
C LEU A 237 -10.99 0.35 9.82
N ARG A 238 -11.34 1.35 9.00
CA ARG A 238 -12.45 1.29 8.05
C ARG A 238 -12.07 1.82 6.65
N LEU A 239 -10.79 1.85 6.28
CA LEU A 239 -10.34 2.45 5.00
C LEU A 239 -10.97 1.82 3.76
N SER A 240 -11.26 0.51 3.80
CA SER A 240 -11.97 -0.21 2.73
C SER A 240 -13.49 0.02 2.73
N THR A 241 -14.03 0.73 3.73
CA THR A 241 -15.44 1.14 3.79
C THR A 241 -15.60 2.57 3.25
N PRO A 242 -16.55 2.83 2.34
CA PRO A 242 -16.82 4.19 1.89
C PRO A 242 -17.22 5.11 3.05
N PHE A 243 -16.53 6.25 3.17
CA PHE A 243 -16.88 7.29 4.13
C PHE A 243 -17.78 8.34 3.49
N VAL A 244 -18.82 8.75 4.23
CA VAL A 244 -19.60 9.95 3.94
C VAL A 244 -19.22 11.00 4.96
N ILE A 245 -18.54 12.05 4.52
CA ILE A 245 -18.11 13.17 5.37
C ILE A 245 -18.97 14.38 5.03
N ARG A 246 -19.54 15.02 6.06
CA ARG A 246 -20.32 16.24 5.93
C ARG A 246 -19.53 17.43 6.47
N THR A 247 -19.57 18.56 5.78
CA THR A 247 -19.04 19.84 6.28
C THR A 247 -19.97 20.42 7.33
N ARG A 248 -19.42 20.87 8.45
CA ARG A 248 -20.11 21.72 9.43
C ARG A 248 -20.04 23.16 8.90
N LEU A 249 -21.17 23.70 8.46
CA LEU A 249 -21.25 25.13 8.17
C LEU A 249 -21.26 25.86 9.51
N GLU A 250 -20.30 26.75 9.75
CA GLU A 250 -20.47 27.73 10.84
C GLU A 250 -21.69 28.57 10.50
N ALA A 251 -22.66 28.60 11.42
CA ALA A 251 -23.77 29.54 11.38
C ALA A 251 -23.23 30.95 11.67
N SER A 252 -22.56 31.56 10.69
CA SER A 252 -22.19 32.97 10.78
C SER A 252 -23.46 33.82 10.62
N GLY A 253 -24.10 34.17 11.74
CA GLY A 253 -25.31 34.98 11.75
C GLY A 253 -25.91 35.24 13.12
N SER A 254 -25.11 35.59 14.15
CA SER A 254 -25.62 36.36 15.28
C SER A 254 -25.20 37.82 15.11
N GLU A 255 -26.01 38.58 14.36
CA GLU A 255 -25.98 40.04 14.46
C GLU A 255 -26.51 40.43 15.85
N ASN A 256 -25.62 40.61 16.81
CA ASN A 256 -25.89 41.48 17.95
C ASN A 256 -25.59 42.93 17.53
N LYS A 257 -26.63 43.68 17.19
CA LYS A 257 -26.67 45.11 17.49
C LYS A 257 -27.99 45.45 18.18
N ASP A 258 -27.91 45.30 19.49
CA ASP A 258 -28.41 46.23 20.48
C ASP A 258 -28.88 47.58 19.90
N LYS A 259 -30.19 47.82 19.96
CA LYS A 259 -30.82 49.15 19.94
C LYS A 259 -32.06 49.08 20.83
N SER A 260 -31.82 49.11 22.14
CA SER A 260 -32.72 49.79 23.06
C SER A 260 -32.12 51.14 23.42
N MET A 261 -32.75 52.23 22.97
CA MET A 261 -33.03 53.33 23.88
C MET A 261 -34.25 54.10 23.38
N GLU A 262 -35.23 54.11 24.26
CA GLU A 262 -36.39 55.00 24.37
C GLU A 262 -35.96 56.47 24.48
#